data_AF-A0A7Z9DZ34-F1
#
_entry.id   AF-A0A7Z9DZ34-F1
#
_cell.length_a   1.000
_cell.length_b   1.000
_cell.length_c   1.000
_cell.angle_alpha   90.00
_cell.angle_beta   90.00
_cell.angle_gamma   90.00
#
_symmetry.space_group_name_H-M   'P 1'
#
loop_
_entity.id
_entity.type
_entity.pdbx_description
1 polymer ?
#
loop_
_entity_poly.entity_id
_entity_poly.type
_entity_poly.pdbx_seq_one_letter_code
_entity_poly.pdbx_strand_id
1 'polypeptide(L)' 'MNDFLDFYMQKAPKVVQNVGYIAFDPDDYTKLYRNFHKTKVGTVFGGTSEFNLTLDEVLAKRAEY' A
#
# COMPACT_ATOMS: atom_id res chain seq x y z
N MET A 1 11.52 7.76 -9.92
CA MET A 1 10.18 7.26 -9.48
C MET A 1 10.26 6.69 -8.07
N ASN A 2 11.25 5.81 -7.78
CA ASN A 2 11.44 5.23 -6.44
C ASN A 2 11.67 6.30 -5.35
N ASP A 3 12.50 7.32 -5.61
CA ASP A 3 12.81 8.36 -4.59
C ASP A 3 11.58 9.19 -4.16
N PHE A 4 10.63 9.41 -5.08
CA PHE A 4 9.38 10.11 -4.76
C PHE A 4 8.50 9.24 -3.85
N LEU A 5 8.45 7.93 -4.12
CA LEU A 5 7.65 7.01 -3.33
C LEU A 5 8.25 6.84 -1.93
N ASP A 6 9.58 6.78 -1.81
CA ASP A 6 10.29 6.73 -0.54
C ASP A 6 10.03 7.98 0.28
N PHE A 7 10.13 9.15 -0.35
CA PHE A 7 9.79 10.42 0.28
C PHE A 7 8.32 10.46 0.71
N TYR A 8 7.40 10.03 -0.17
CA TYR A 8 5.98 10.01 0.10
C TYR A 8 5.68 9.08 1.28
N MET A 9 6.20 7.86 1.31
CA MET A 9 5.93 6.89 2.37
C MET A 9 6.51 7.33 3.72
N GLN A 10 7.65 8.02 3.74
CA GLN A 10 8.22 8.57 4.97
C GLN A 10 7.48 9.82 5.47
N LYS A 11 6.92 10.63 4.57
CA LYS A 11 6.23 11.89 4.93
C LYS A 11 4.72 11.75 5.04
N ALA A 12 4.14 10.71 4.43
CA ALA A 12 2.71 10.48 4.34
C ALA A 12 2.02 10.56 5.71
N PRO A 13 2.46 9.85 6.77
CA PRO A 13 1.76 9.88 8.05
C PRO A 13 1.51 11.29 8.60
N LYS A 14 2.40 12.25 8.31
CA LYS A 14 2.30 13.65 8.75
C LYS A 14 1.42 14.51 7.85
N VAL A 15 1.25 14.12 6.58
CA VAL A 15 0.51 14.91 5.58
C VAL A 15 -0.93 14.41 5.46
N VAL A 16 -1.18 13.09 5.46
CA VAL A 16 -2.55 12.55 5.27
C VAL A 16 -3.52 12.99 6.37
N GLN A 17 -3.05 13.12 7.62
CA GLN A 17 -3.89 13.63 8.71
C GLN A 17 -4.35 15.08 8.48
N ASN A 18 -3.49 15.92 7.86
CA ASN A 18 -3.81 17.32 7.59
C ASN A 18 -4.76 17.51 6.40
N VAL A 19 -4.82 16.55 5.49
CA VAL A 19 -5.73 16.59 4.33
C VAL A 19 -7.04 15.81 4.56
N GLY A 20 -7.31 15.40 5.81
CA GLY A 20 -8.57 14.75 6.19
C GLY A 20 -8.67 13.26 5.85
N TYR A 21 -7.55 12.61 5.53
CA TYR A 21 -7.49 11.17 5.26
C TYR A 21 -7.00 10.42 6.50
N ILE A 22 -7.49 9.19 6.67
CA ILE A 22 -7.03 8.29 7.73
C ILE A 22 -5.66 7.75 7.31
N ALA A 23 -4.62 8.08 8.08
CA ALA A 23 -3.29 7.53 7.86
C ALA A 23 -3.28 6.04 8.20
N PHE A 24 -2.54 5.26 7.41
CA PHE A 24 -2.31 3.85 7.72
C PHE A 24 -1.38 3.70 8.92
N ASP A 25 -1.42 2.53 9.56
CA ASP A 25 -0.46 2.22 10.60
C ASP A 25 0.97 2.08 10.03
N PRO A 26 2.01 2.37 10.82
CA PRO A 26 3.40 2.28 10.37
C PRO A 26 3.78 0.90 9.79
N ASP A 27 3.18 -0.16 10.31
CA ASP A 27 3.37 -1.53 9.83
C ASP A 27 2.79 -1.74 8.44
N ASP A 28 1.67 -1.09 8.12
CA ASP A 28 1.03 -1.16 6.81
C ASP A 28 1.84 -0.44 5.74
N TYR A 29 2.44 0.71 6.09
CA TYR A 29 3.42 1.36 5.21
C TYR A 29 4.62 0.45 4.92
N THR A 30 5.08 -0.32 5.91
CA THR A 30 6.17 -1.29 5.73
C THR A 30 5.75 -2.47 4.84
N LYS A 31 4.52 -2.97 4.99
CA LYS A 31 3.95 -3.99 4.09
C LYS A 31 3.87 -3.47 2.64
N LEU A 32 3.37 -2.25 2.43
CA LEU A 32 3.32 -1.58 1.13
C LEU A 32 4.71 -1.44 0.51
N TYR A 33 5.69 -1.02 1.31
CA TYR A 33 7.07 -0.82 0.84
C TYR A 33 7.66 -2.13 0.32
N ARG A 34 7.51 -3.20 1.11
CA ARG A 34 7.97 -4.54 0.72
C ARG A 34 7.25 -5.05 -0.52
N ASN A 35 5.94 -4.83 -0.65
CA ASN A 35 5.18 -5.24 -1.82
C ASN A 35 5.63 -4.49 -3.08
N PHE A 36 5.89 -3.19 -2.97
CA PHE A 36 6.40 -2.37 -4.07
C PHE A 36 7.80 -2.81 -4.52
N HIS A 37 8.71 -3.04 -3.57
CA HIS A 37 10.09 -3.44 -3.87
C HIS A 37 10.25 -4.90 -4.33
N LYS A 38 9.27 -5.78 -4.09
CA LYS A 38 9.34 -7.21 -4.46
C LYS A 38 9.02 -7.53 -5.92
N THR A 39 8.92 -6.53 -6.80
CA THR A 39 8.94 -6.71 -8.27
C THR A 39 7.91 -7.69 -8.86
N LYS A 40 6.77 -7.92 -8.19
CA LYS A 40 5.63 -8.60 -8.81
C LYS A 40 4.70 -7.58 -9.44
N VAL A 41 4.66 -7.55 -10.77
CA VAL A 41 3.82 -6.64 -11.54
C VAL A 41 2.42 -7.24 -11.65
N GLY A 42 1.42 -6.58 -11.06
CA GLY A 42 0.03 -7.05 -11.14
C GLY A 42 -0.85 -6.46 -10.05
N THR A 43 -2.16 -6.66 -10.16
CA THR A 43 -3.10 -6.32 -9.09
C THR A 43 -3.28 -7.53 -8.18
N VAL A 44 -3.34 -7.31 -6.87
CA VAL A 44 -3.69 -8.35 -5.89
C VAL A 44 -5.09 -8.95 -6.11
N PHE A 45 -5.89 -8.28 -6.94
CA PHE A 45 -7.26 -8.62 -7.31
C PHE A 45 -7.36 -9.56 -8.52
N GLY A 46 -6.23 -9.93 -9.15
CA GLY A 46 -6.24 -10.89 -10.28
C GLY A 46 -7.14 -10.51 -11.46
N GLY A 47 -7.49 -9.23 -11.61
CA GLY A 47 -8.41 -8.74 -12.64
C GLY A 47 -9.91 -8.76 -12.27
N THR A 48 -10.29 -9.20 -11.07
CA THR A 48 -11.68 -9.19 -10.59
C THR A 48 -11.81 -8.32 -9.35
N SER A 49 -12.77 -7.39 -9.33
CA SER A 49 -13.00 -6.56 -8.14
C SER A 49 -13.57 -7.41 -7.00
N GLU A 50 -12.80 -7.60 -5.93
CA GLU A 50 -13.27 -8.22 -4.70
C GLU A 50 -13.73 -7.13 -3.72
N PHE A 51 -14.99 -7.22 -3.30
CA PHE A 51 -15.60 -6.33 -2.32
C PHE A 51 -15.68 -7.03 -0.95
N ASN A 52 -15.78 -6.26 0.14
CA ASN A 52 -15.80 -6.73 1.54
C ASN A 52 -14.47 -7.27 2.09
N LEU A 53 -13.33 -6.89 1.52
CA LEU A 53 -12.03 -7.16 2.12
C LEU A 53 -11.64 -6.06 3.09
N THR A 54 -11.04 -6.46 4.21
CA THR A 54 -10.38 -5.54 5.14
C THR A 54 -9.05 -5.06 4.56
N LEU A 55 -8.58 -3.91 5.05
CA LEU A 55 -7.29 -3.38 4.63
C LEU A 55 -6.14 -4.38 4.83
N ASP A 56 -6.13 -5.08 5.96
CA ASP A 56 -5.13 -6.09 6.28
C ASP A 56 -5.14 -7.26 5.29
N GLU A 57 -6.32 -7.74 4.91
CA GLU A 57 -6.45 -8.80 3.90
C GLU A 57 -5.92 -8.36 2.54
N VAL A 58 -6.18 -7.11 2.15
CA VAL A 58 -5.66 -6.54 0.89
C VAL A 58 -4.14 -6.41 0.92
N LEU A 59 -3.57 -5.93 2.04
CA LEU A 59 -2.12 -5.76 2.20
C LEU A 59 -1.36 -7.08 2.32
N ALA A 60 -2.01 -8.13 2.83
CA ALA A 60 -1.47 -9.47 2.93
C ALA A 60 -1.45 -10.22 1.59
N LYS A 61 -2.42 -9.94 0.71
CA LYS A 61 -2.44 -10.50 -0.65
C LYS A 61 -1.24 -10.03 -1.45
N ARG A 62 -0.70 -10.92 -2.28
CA ARG A 62 0.38 -10.62 -3.23
C ARG A 62 -0.17 -10.76 -4.64
N ALA A 63 0.34 -9.94 -5.56
CA ALA A 63 0.05 -10.14 -6.98
C ALA A 63 0.53 -11.54 -7.39
N GLU A 64 -0.39 -12.36 -7.92
CA GLU A 64 -0.13 -13.73 -8.35
C GLU A 64 0.21 -13.82 -9.83
N TYR A 65 0.99 -12.89 -10.40
CA TYR A 65 1.52 -13.05 -11.76
C TYR A 65 2.94 -12.47 -11.85
#